data_AF-A0A1W9M3W6-F1
#
_entry.id   AF-A0A1W9M3W6-F1
#
_cell.length_a   1.000
_cell.length_b   1.000
_cell.length_c   1.000
_cell.angle_alpha   90.00
_cell.angle_beta   90.00
_cell.angle_gamma   90.00
#
_symmetry.space_group_name_H-M   'P 1'
#
loop_
_entity.id
_entity.type
_entity.pdbx_description
1 polymer ?
#
loop_
_entity_poly.entity_id
_entity_poly.type
_entity_poly.pdbx_seq_one_letter_code
_entity_poly.pdbx_strand_id
1 'polypeptide(L)'
;MISRNADNSDEAHRLMQESARSMDGANVSMTELTASMDDMLKASKETFRIIKTIDEIAFRTNLLALNAAVEAARAGQAGAGFAVVADEVRNLALRSADSAKNTSLLIEKTVSRIDSGVKIANRTNEAFTDLIRTRRKVEELIKEIAAASQEQARGTEQVTNAVIEMGQVTQRNAAGAEQSASASGELNTQADQMKKTAEELMMIVSGGVRRRSAKPFL
;
A
#
# COMPACT_ATOMS: atom_id res chain seq x y z
N MET A 1 16.03 -16.45 -8.14
CA MET A 1 14.78 -16.11 -7.43
C MET A 1 15.03 -15.10 -6.32
N ILE A 2 16.02 -15.32 -5.44
CA ILE A 2 16.30 -14.41 -4.32
C ILE A 2 16.72 -13.00 -4.77
N SER A 3 17.60 -12.86 -5.76
CA SER A 3 17.92 -11.53 -6.34
C SER A 3 16.68 -10.82 -6.87
N ARG A 4 15.76 -11.55 -7.50
CA ARG A 4 14.49 -11.02 -8.01
C ARG A 4 13.55 -10.57 -6.89
N ASN A 5 13.62 -11.17 -5.69
CA ASN A 5 12.88 -10.70 -4.52
C ASN A 5 13.44 -9.39 -3.96
N ALA A 6 14.77 -9.24 -3.95
CA ALA A 6 15.41 -7.97 -3.55
C ALA A 6 15.01 -6.85 -4.52
N ASP A 7 15.13 -7.09 -5.84
CA ASP A 7 14.74 -6.13 -6.88
C ASP A 7 13.26 -5.73 -6.77
N ASN A 8 12.36 -6.72 -6.58
CA ASN A 8 10.94 -6.46 -6.39
C ASN A 8 10.65 -5.65 -5.11
N SER A 9 11.43 -5.85 -4.06
CA SER A 9 11.28 -5.10 -2.79
C SER A 9 11.69 -3.64 -2.97
N ASP A 10 12.78 -3.39 -3.72
CA ASP A 10 13.22 -2.03 -4.06
C ASP A 10 12.20 -1.32 -4.95
N GLU A 11 11.62 -2.01 -5.93
CA GLU A 11 10.54 -1.46 -6.76
C GLU A 11 9.30 -1.14 -5.92
N ALA A 12 8.89 -2.05 -5.03
CA ALA A 12 7.78 -1.81 -4.11
C ALA A 12 8.05 -0.61 -3.20
N HIS A 13 9.29 -0.45 -2.72
CA HIS A 13 9.70 0.71 -1.93
C HIS A 13 9.58 2.02 -2.74
N ARG A 14 10.02 2.03 -4.01
CA ARG A 14 9.87 3.19 -4.90
C ARG A 14 8.41 3.55 -5.13
N LEU A 15 7.54 2.57 -5.41
CA LEU A 15 6.10 2.79 -5.57
C LEU A 15 5.46 3.33 -4.27
N MET A 16 5.91 2.85 -3.11
CA MET A 16 5.49 3.39 -1.83
C MET A 16 5.91 4.85 -1.65
N GLN A 17 7.10 5.27 -2.08
CA GLN A 17 7.51 6.67 -2.04
C GLN A 17 6.67 7.56 -2.96
N GLU A 18 6.33 7.08 -4.15
CA GLU A 18 5.45 7.80 -5.09
C GLU A 18 4.04 7.96 -4.51
N SER A 19 3.49 6.89 -3.93
CA SER A 19 2.22 6.93 -3.19
C SER A 19 2.27 7.94 -2.04
N ALA A 20 3.42 8.08 -1.34
CA ALA A 20 3.60 9.09 -0.29
C ALA A 20 3.32 10.50 -0.80
N ARG A 21 3.95 10.87 -1.92
CA ARG A 21 3.82 12.21 -2.52
C ARG A 21 2.39 12.49 -2.95
N SER A 22 1.71 11.50 -3.51
CA SER A 22 0.30 11.62 -3.89
C SER A 22 -0.59 11.84 -2.67
N MET A 23 -0.33 11.14 -1.56
CA MET A 23 -1.07 11.33 -0.31
C MET A 23 -0.79 12.67 0.36
N ASP A 24 0.45 13.15 0.34
CA ASP A 24 0.80 14.47 0.85
C ASP A 24 0.04 15.56 0.08
N GLY A 25 -0.03 15.42 -1.25
CA GLY A 25 -0.85 16.28 -2.11
C GLY A 25 -2.34 16.23 -1.76
N ALA A 26 -2.89 15.02 -1.54
CA ALA A 26 -4.29 14.85 -1.13
C ALA A 26 -4.59 15.51 0.22
N ASN A 27 -3.65 15.48 1.18
CA ASN A 27 -3.79 16.13 2.48
C ASN A 27 -3.80 17.66 2.37
N VAL A 28 -2.96 18.22 1.49
CA VAL A 28 -3.00 19.66 1.17
C VAL A 28 -4.34 20.03 0.56
N SER A 29 -4.82 19.29 -0.45
CA SER A 29 -6.13 19.54 -1.06
C SER A 29 -7.30 19.43 -0.08
N MET A 30 -7.23 18.51 0.90
CA MET A 30 -8.25 18.42 1.96
C MET A 30 -8.23 19.63 2.91
N THR A 31 -7.04 20.16 3.20
CA THR A 31 -6.87 21.37 4.00
C THR A 31 -7.47 22.58 3.27
N GLU A 32 -7.18 22.74 1.98
CA GLU A 32 -7.75 23.78 1.13
C GLU A 32 -9.27 23.65 1.00
N LEU A 33 -9.79 22.43 0.82
CA LEU A 33 -11.23 22.16 0.78
C LEU A 33 -11.92 22.60 2.07
N THR A 34 -11.32 22.26 3.22
CA THR A 34 -11.87 22.62 4.54
C THR A 34 -11.87 24.13 4.73
N ALA A 35 -10.79 24.82 4.34
CA ALA A 35 -10.73 26.28 4.37
C ALA A 35 -11.79 26.93 3.47
N SER A 36 -11.97 26.40 2.24
CA SER A 36 -12.99 26.89 1.31
C SER A 36 -14.41 26.72 1.87
N MET A 37 -14.70 25.60 2.54
CA MET A 37 -15.99 25.38 3.21
C MET A 37 -16.24 26.37 4.35
N ASP A 38 -15.21 26.73 5.12
CA ASP A 38 -15.30 27.75 6.17
C ASP A 38 -15.57 29.15 5.59
N ASP A 39 -14.91 29.51 4.49
CA ASP A 39 -15.15 30.78 3.81
C ASP A 39 -16.55 30.83 3.18
N MET A 40 -17.04 29.73 2.60
CA MET A 40 -18.42 29.61 2.14
C MET A 40 -19.43 29.78 3.29
N LEU A 41 -19.11 29.25 4.48
CA LEU A 41 -19.95 29.42 5.67
C LEU A 41 -20.01 30.89 6.12
N LYS A 42 -18.87 31.60 6.12
CA LYS A 42 -18.81 33.04 6.43
C LYS A 42 -19.62 33.86 5.42
N ALA A 43 -19.41 33.63 4.13
CA ALA A 43 -20.14 34.31 3.06
C ALA A 43 -21.65 34.06 3.14
N SER A 44 -22.06 32.84 3.48
CA SER A 44 -23.47 32.49 3.67
C SER A 44 -24.09 33.25 4.86
N LYS A 45 -23.35 33.37 5.98
CA LYS A 45 -23.79 34.14 7.16
C LYS A 45 -23.91 35.64 6.86
N GLU A 46 -22.97 36.19 6.09
CA GLU A 46 -23.03 37.59 5.65
C GLU A 46 -24.24 37.83 4.74
N THR A 47 -24.45 36.94 3.76
CA THR A 47 -25.64 36.97 2.90
C THR A 47 -26.93 36.91 3.72
N PHE A 48 -26.99 36.06 4.75
CA PHE A 48 -28.15 35.98 5.64
C PHE A 48 -28.44 37.32 6.35
N ARG A 49 -27.40 38.04 6.81
CA ARG A 49 -27.56 39.37 7.42
C ARG A 49 -28.10 40.38 6.42
N ILE A 50 -27.60 40.37 5.17
CA ILE A 50 -28.10 41.25 4.11
C ILE A 50 -29.59 41.00 3.84
N ILE A 51 -29.99 39.73 3.74
CA ILE A 51 -31.41 39.37 3.53
C ILE A 51 -32.27 39.80 4.71
N LYS A 52 -31.78 39.71 5.95
CA LYS A 52 -32.47 40.25 7.13
C LYS A 52 -32.68 41.76 7.05
N THR A 53 -31.67 42.51 6.63
CA THR A 53 -31.82 43.96 6.39
C THR A 53 -32.87 44.25 5.29
N ILE A 54 -32.93 43.44 4.23
CA ILE A 54 -33.94 43.59 3.17
C ILE A 54 -35.36 43.34 3.71
N ASP A 55 -35.55 42.31 4.54
CA ASP A 55 -36.82 42.03 5.21
C ASP A 55 -37.25 43.20 6.13
N GLU A 56 -36.31 43.78 6.88
CA GLU A 56 -36.56 44.98 7.69
C GLU A 56 -36.93 46.21 6.86
N ILE A 57 -36.26 46.43 5.72
CA ILE A 57 -36.59 47.51 4.78
C ILE A 57 -38.00 47.30 4.21
N ALA A 58 -38.32 46.09 3.77
CA ALA A 58 -39.64 45.74 3.24
C ALA A 58 -40.73 46.00 4.29
N PHE A 59 -40.50 45.62 5.55
CA PHE A 59 -41.42 45.89 6.64
C PHE A 59 -41.64 47.40 6.89
N ARG A 60 -40.57 48.20 6.91
CA ARG A 60 -40.66 49.67 7.06
C ARG A 60 -41.40 50.31 5.88
N THR A 61 -41.13 49.88 4.65
CA THR A 61 -41.83 50.35 3.45
C THR A 61 -43.32 50.01 3.50
N ASN A 62 -43.68 48.82 3.97
CA ASN A 62 -45.06 48.42 4.16
C ASN A 62 -45.78 49.32 5.19
N LEU A 63 -45.12 49.67 6.30
CA LEU A 63 -45.68 50.61 7.29
C LEU A 63 -45.81 52.03 6.74
N LEU A 64 -44.83 52.52 5.96
CA LEU A 64 -44.90 53.82 5.30
C LEU A 64 -46.06 53.88 4.30
N ALA A 65 -46.24 52.83 3.51
CA ALA A 65 -47.34 52.70 2.56
C ALA A 65 -48.71 52.68 3.26
N LEU A 66 -48.81 51.98 4.39
CA LEU A 66 -50.02 51.99 5.22
C LEU A 66 -50.36 53.40 5.73
N ASN A 67 -49.36 54.13 6.25
CA ASN A 67 -49.55 55.51 6.70
C ASN A 67 -49.98 56.44 5.55
N ALA A 68 -49.38 56.26 4.37
CA ALA A 68 -49.76 57.03 3.17
C ALA A 68 -51.20 56.73 2.72
N ALA A 69 -51.64 55.46 2.77
CA ALA A 69 -53.01 55.07 2.47
C ALA A 69 -54.02 55.71 3.45
N VAL A 70 -53.68 55.77 4.74
CA VAL A 70 -54.50 56.44 5.77
C VAL A 70 -54.61 57.94 5.50
N GLU A 71 -53.51 58.62 5.18
CA GLU A 71 -53.54 60.06 4.91
C GLU A 71 -54.26 60.38 3.59
N ALA A 72 -54.12 59.52 2.57
CA ALA A 72 -54.88 59.62 1.33
C ALA A 72 -56.39 59.47 1.54
N ALA A 73 -56.82 58.53 2.40
CA ALA A 73 -58.22 58.40 2.79
C ALA A 73 -58.73 59.65 3.53
N ARG A 74 -57.89 60.27 4.37
CA ARG A 74 -58.19 61.49 5.10
C ARG A 74 -58.38 62.71 4.18
N ALA A 75 -57.64 62.77 3.07
CA ALA A 75 -57.74 63.83 2.06
C ALA A 75 -58.96 63.68 1.12
N GLY A 76 -59.75 62.61 1.25
CA GLY A 76 -60.98 62.40 0.45
C GLY A 76 -60.70 62.33 -1.05
N GLN A 77 -61.47 63.07 -1.86
CA GLN A 77 -61.33 63.03 -3.32
C GLN A 77 -59.97 63.54 -3.83
N ALA A 78 -59.31 64.45 -3.11
CA ALA A 78 -57.99 64.95 -3.49
C ALA A 78 -56.89 63.89 -3.31
N GLY A 79 -57.10 62.88 -2.46
CA GLY A 79 -56.16 61.80 -2.17
C GLY A 79 -56.33 60.54 -3.02
N ALA A 80 -57.33 60.47 -3.90
CA ALA A 80 -57.68 59.24 -4.62
C ALA A 80 -56.51 58.66 -5.46
N GLY A 81 -55.74 59.52 -6.13
CA GLY A 81 -54.55 59.09 -6.87
C GLY A 81 -53.41 58.60 -5.97
N PHE A 82 -53.23 59.23 -4.80
CA PHE A 82 -52.22 58.83 -3.81
C PHE A 82 -52.56 57.48 -3.14
N ALA A 83 -53.84 57.19 -2.93
CA ALA A 83 -54.30 55.92 -2.37
C ALA A 83 -53.88 54.72 -3.24
N VAL A 84 -54.03 54.83 -4.57
CA VAL A 84 -53.63 53.77 -5.52
C VAL A 84 -52.13 53.52 -5.48
N VAL A 85 -51.32 54.58 -5.43
CA VAL A 85 -49.86 54.47 -5.32
C VAL A 85 -49.47 53.83 -3.98
N ALA A 86 -50.11 54.21 -2.88
CA ALA A 86 -49.85 53.64 -1.57
C ALA A 86 -50.14 52.13 -1.53
N ASP A 87 -51.24 51.67 -2.13
CA ASP A 87 -51.57 50.24 -2.21
C ASP A 87 -50.57 49.46 -3.09
N GLU A 88 -50.11 50.03 -4.21
CA GLU A 88 -49.10 49.39 -5.07
C GLU A 88 -47.75 49.26 -4.35
N VAL A 89 -47.31 50.32 -3.65
CA VAL A 89 -46.08 50.29 -2.83
C VAL A 89 -46.21 49.26 -1.71
N ARG A 90 -47.39 49.14 -1.08
CA ARG A 90 -47.67 48.13 -0.06
C ARG A 90 -47.55 46.71 -0.61
N ASN A 91 -48.14 46.47 -1.79
CA ASN A 91 -48.06 45.18 -2.46
C ASN A 91 -46.60 44.80 -2.78
N LEU A 92 -45.84 45.75 -3.33
CA LEU A 92 -44.42 45.55 -3.64
C LEU A 92 -43.61 45.22 -2.38
N ALA A 93 -43.86 45.92 -1.27
CA ALA A 93 -43.20 45.66 0.02
C ALA A 93 -43.50 44.24 0.55
N LEU A 94 -44.76 43.78 0.48
CA LEU A 94 -45.13 42.42 0.87
C LEU A 94 -44.46 41.36 -0.01
N ARG A 95 -44.38 41.59 -1.32
CA ARG A 95 -43.67 40.69 -2.26
C ARG A 95 -42.17 40.64 -1.98
N SER A 96 -41.55 41.78 -1.62
CA SER A 96 -40.15 41.83 -1.21
C SER A 96 -39.90 41.05 0.08
N ALA A 97 -40.78 41.17 1.08
CA ALA A 97 -40.67 40.40 2.33
C ALA A 97 -40.79 38.90 2.10
N ASP A 98 -41.75 38.45 1.27
CA ASP A 98 -41.89 37.03 0.92
C ASP A 98 -40.64 36.50 0.18
N SER A 99 -40.10 37.28 -0.76
CA SER A 99 -38.86 36.93 -1.48
C SER A 99 -37.64 36.85 -0.54
N ALA A 100 -37.53 37.78 0.40
CA ALA A 100 -36.49 37.78 1.42
C ALA A 100 -36.58 36.51 2.29
N LYS A 101 -37.79 36.16 2.76
CA LYS A 101 -38.04 34.94 3.53
C LYS A 101 -37.68 33.66 2.76
N ASN A 102 -38.08 33.56 1.50
CA ASN A 102 -37.74 32.42 0.65
C ASN A 102 -36.22 32.31 0.44
N THR A 103 -35.54 33.44 0.27
CA THR A 103 -34.07 33.48 0.15
C THR A 103 -33.39 33.08 1.45
N SER A 104 -33.88 33.51 2.62
CA SER A 104 -33.38 33.05 3.93
C SER A 104 -33.45 31.53 4.07
N LEU A 105 -34.57 30.91 3.68
CA LEU A 105 -34.72 29.45 3.71
C LEU A 105 -33.73 28.73 2.79
N LEU A 106 -33.42 29.29 1.62
CA LEU A 106 -32.40 28.73 0.73
C LEU A 106 -30.99 28.84 1.34
N ILE A 107 -30.68 29.96 1.99
CA ILE A 107 -29.40 30.16 2.68
C ILE A 107 -29.25 29.16 3.84
N GLU A 108 -30.29 28.96 4.66
CA GLU A 108 -30.27 27.97 5.74
C GLU A 108 -30.01 26.54 5.22
N LYS A 109 -30.66 26.16 4.11
CA LYS A 109 -30.39 24.88 3.44
C LYS A 109 -28.95 24.78 2.94
N THR A 110 -28.40 25.85 2.37
CA THR A 110 -27.01 25.90 1.91
C THR A 110 -26.03 25.75 3.07
N VAL A 111 -26.27 26.43 4.20
CA VAL A 111 -25.46 26.29 5.43
C VAL A 111 -25.48 24.85 5.94
N SER A 112 -26.65 24.19 5.97
CA SER A 112 -26.75 22.78 6.37
C SER A 112 -25.99 21.83 5.43
N ARG A 113 -25.98 22.11 4.11
CA ARG A 113 -25.20 21.35 3.14
C ARG A 113 -23.69 21.55 3.33
N ILE A 114 -23.24 22.78 3.59
CA ILE A 114 -21.84 23.08 3.89
C ILE A 114 -21.40 22.33 5.16
N ASP A 115 -22.17 22.39 6.25
CA ASP A 115 -21.87 21.66 7.49
C ASP A 115 -21.75 20.14 7.27
N SER A 116 -22.63 19.58 6.45
CA SER A 116 -22.55 18.17 6.04
C SER A 116 -21.28 17.89 5.21
N GLY A 117 -20.90 18.80 4.31
CA GLY A 117 -19.67 18.73 3.53
C GLY A 117 -18.41 18.74 4.41
N VAL A 118 -18.37 19.61 5.42
CA VAL A 118 -17.27 19.67 6.40
C VAL A 118 -17.13 18.34 7.16
N LYS A 119 -18.24 17.73 7.58
CA LYS A 119 -18.20 16.41 8.25
C LYS A 119 -17.65 15.32 7.34
N ILE A 120 -18.00 15.33 6.05
CA ILE A 120 -17.48 14.37 5.07
C ILE A 120 -15.97 14.60 4.85
N ALA A 121 -15.55 15.86 4.69
CA ALA A 121 -14.14 16.22 4.54
C ALA A 121 -13.30 15.75 5.74
N ASN A 122 -13.78 15.99 6.97
CA ASN A 122 -13.12 15.53 8.19
C ASN A 122 -12.99 14.01 8.26
N ARG A 123 -14.06 13.25 7.98
CA ARG A 123 -14.00 11.78 7.93
C ARG A 123 -13.03 11.27 6.86
N THR A 124 -12.93 11.99 5.74
CA THR A 124 -12.00 11.61 4.68
C THR A 124 -10.55 11.89 5.10
N ASN A 125 -10.31 12.97 5.83
CA ASN A 125 -9.01 13.29 6.40
C ASN A 125 -8.55 12.24 7.44
N GLU A 126 -9.47 11.79 8.31
CA GLU A 126 -9.21 10.68 9.24
C GLU A 126 -8.82 9.40 8.48
N ALA A 127 -9.55 9.04 7.43
CA ALA A 127 -9.25 7.88 6.59
C ALA A 127 -7.88 7.99 5.91
N PHE A 128 -7.51 9.18 5.41
CA PHE A 128 -6.17 9.41 4.87
C PHE A 128 -5.08 9.27 5.93
N THR A 129 -5.31 9.76 7.15
CA THR A 129 -4.36 9.61 8.26
C THR A 129 -4.12 8.14 8.60
N ASP A 130 -5.18 7.33 8.65
CA ASP A 130 -5.07 5.89 8.88
C ASP A 130 -4.39 5.15 7.71
N LEU A 131 -4.62 5.60 6.48
CA LEU A 131 -3.96 5.05 5.29
C LEU A 131 -2.45 5.38 5.31
N ILE A 132 -2.05 6.60 5.69
CA ILE A 132 -0.63 6.97 5.89
C ILE A 132 0.01 6.06 6.96
N ARG A 133 -0.69 5.80 8.07
CA ARG A 133 -0.20 4.89 9.12
C ARG A 133 0.01 3.47 8.59
N THR A 134 -0.96 2.95 7.85
CA THR A 134 -0.90 1.59 7.29
C THR A 134 0.20 1.47 6.24
N ARG A 135 0.33 2.47 5.36
CA ARG A 135 1.42 2.57 4.38
C ARG A 135 2.79 2.51 5.05
N ARG A 136 3.01 3.22 6.16
CA ARG A 136 4.29 3.18 6.89
C ARG A 136 4.66 1.76 7.35
N LYS A 137 3.67 0.99 7.83
CA LYS A 137 3.88 -0.41 8.21
C LYS A 137 4.25 -1.28 6.99
N VAL A 138 3.60 -1.06 5.85
CA VAL A 138 3.94 -1.76 4.61
C VAL A 138 5.37 -1.42 4.16
N GLU A 139 5.78 -0.15 4.27
CA GLU A 139 7.15 0.27 3.95
C GLU A 139 8.20 -0.40 4.86
N GLU A 140 7.91 -0.56 6.15
CA GLU A 140 8.75 -1.28 7.11
C GLU A 140 8.87 -2.77 6.75
N LEU A 141 7.74 -3.43 6.47
CA LEU A 141 7.74 -4.84 6.04
C LEU A 141 8.52 -5.07 4.75
N ILE A 142 8.43 -4.15 3.78
CA ILE A 142 9.21 -4.24 2.54
C ILE A 142 10.72 -4.14 2.83
N LYS A 143 11.14 -3.26 3.75
CA LYS A 143 12.55 -3.16 4.17
C LYS A 143 13.03 -4.44 4.85
N GLU A 144 12.20 -5.05 5.70
CA GLU A 144 12.51 -6.34 6.32
C GLU A 144 12.64 -7.46 5.28
N ILE A 145 11.74 -7.52 4.29
CA ILE A 145 11.81 -8.50 3.20
C ILE A 145 13.07 -8.31 2.35
N ALA A 146 13.45 -7.08 2.03
CA ALA A 146 14.68 -6.78 1.31
C ALA A 146 15.91 -7.26 2.10
N ALA A 147 15.98 -6.95 3.39
CA ALA A 147 17.06 -7.38 4.27
C ALA A 147 17.15 -8.92 4.39
N ALA A 148 16.02 -9.59 4.62
CA ALA A 148 15.94 -11.04 4.71
C ALA A 148 16.31 -11.72 3.36
N SER A 149 15.92 -11.13 2.24
CA SER A 149 16.28 -11.62 0.91
C SER A 149 17.79 -11.51 0.68
N GLN A 150 18.42 -10.41 1.13
CA GLN A 150 19.87 -10.24 1.04
C GLN A 150 20.62 -11.27 1.90
N GLU A 151 20.12 -11.57 3.09
CA GLU A 151 20.68 -12.61 3.96
C GLU A 151 20.52 -14.00 3.35
N GLN A 152 19.34 -14.32 2.81
CA GLN A 152 19.11 -15.56 2.07
C GLN A 152 20.04 -15.72 0.88
N ALA A 153 20.34 -14.63 0.15
CA ALA A 153 21.27 -14.67 -0.96
C ALA A 153 22.67 -15.11 -0.51
N ARG A 154 23.18 -14.51 0.58
CA ARG A 154 24.47 -14.88 1.20
C ARG A 154 24.47 -16.32 1.70
N GLY A 155 23.40 -16.74 2.39
CA GLY A 155 23.28 -18.12 2.87
C GLY A 155 23.25 -19.15 1.73
N THR A 156 22.58 -18.82 0.63
CA THR A 156 22.53 -19.70 -0.56
C THR A 156 23.90 -19.81 -1.22
N GLU A 157 24.67 -18.73 -1.28
CA GLU A 157 26.05 -18.75 -1.79
C GLU A 157 26.95 -19.64 -0.93
N GLN A 158 26.85 -19.55 0.40
CA GLN A 158 27.57 -20.41 1.33
C GLN A 158 27.20 -21.89 1.15
N VAL A 159 25.91 -22.21 1.04
CA VAL A 159 25.44 -23.58 0.78
C VAL A 159 25.97 -24.09 -0.56
N THR A 160 25.95 -23.26 -1.59
CA THR A 160 26.46 -23.61 -2.92
C THR A 160 27.95 -23.98 -2.85
N ASN A 161 28.75 -23.19 -2.13
CA ASN A 161 30.17 -23.48 -1.94
C ASN A 161 30.40 -24.78 -1.15
N ALA A 162 29.63 -25.01 -0.08
CA ALA A 162 29.72 -26.25 0.70
C ALA A 162 29.36 -27.49 -0.13
N VAL A 163 28.36 -27.40 -1.01
CA VAL A 163 27.98 -28.49 -1.93
C VAL A 163 29.09 -28.78 -2.94
N ILE A 164 29.75 -27.74 -3.47
CA ILE A 164 30.90 -27.92 -4.37
C ILE A 164 32.05 -28.63 -3.65
N GLU A 165 32.37 -28.24 -2.43
CA GLU A 165 33.42 -28.88 -1.62
C GLU A 165 33.08 -30.34 -1.29
N MET A 166 31.84 -30.63 -0.90
CA MET A 166 31.36 -32.00 -0.69
C MET A 166 31.48 -32.85 -1.96
N GLY A 167 31.18 -32.26 -3.13
CA GLY A 167 31.37 -32.91 -4.42
C GLY A 167 32.83 -33.31 -4.65
N GLN A 168 33.77 -32.42 -4.36
CA GLN A 168 35.20 -32.69 -4.48
C GLN A 168 35.70 -33.78 -3.52
N VAL A 169 35.22 -33.78 -2.26
CA VAL A 169 35.57 -34.83 -1.29
C VAL A 169 34.98 -36.17 -1.71
N THR A 170 33.73 -36.19 -2.17
CA THR A 170 33.07 -37.41 -2.68
C THR A 170 33.84 -38.00 -3.86
N GLN A 171 34.30 -37.15 -4.78
CA GLN A 171 35.09 -37.59 -5.93
C GLN A 171 36.48 -38.10 -5.54
N ARG A 172 37.13 -37.47 -4.55
CA ARG A 172 38.38 -37.97 -3.95
C ARG A 172 38.20 -39.31 -3.25
N ASN A 173 37.11 -39.49 -2.51
CA ASN A 173 36.79 -40.76 -1.86
C ASN A 173 36.55 -41.88 -2.88
N ALA A 174 35.86 -41.59 -3.98
CA ALA A 174 35.67 -42.54 -5.07
C ALA A 174 37.00 -42.96 -5.71
N ALA A 175 37.87 -41.99 -6.03
CA ALA A 175 39.21 -42.27 -6.56
C ALA A 175 40.08 -43.08 -5.58
N GLY A 176 40.03 -42.74 -4.29
CA GLY A 176 40.75 -43.48 -3.25
C GLY A 176 40.22 -44.92 -3.07
N ALA A 177 38.92 -45.13 -3.20
CA ALA A 177 38.32 -46.46 -3.20
C ALA A 177 38.74 -47.29 -4.42
N GLU A 178 38.80 -46.69 -5.61
CA GLU A 178 39.33 -47.35 -6.83
C GLU A 178 40.81 -47.73 -6.67
N GLN A 179 41.64 -46.82 -6.17
CA GLN A 179 43.05 -47.12 -5.87
C GLN A 179 43.19 -48.24 -4.83
N SER A 180 42.38 -48.22 -3.78
CA SER A 180 42.39 -49.25 -2.73
C SER A 180 41.95 -50.63 -3.26
N ALA A 181 40.95 -50.67 -4.15
CA ALA A 181 40.52 -51.88 -4.82
C ALA A 181 41.63 -52.45 -5.72
N SER A 182 42.32 -51.58 -6.47
CA SER A 182 43.47 -51.98 -7.29
C SER A 182 44.60 -52.55 -6.44
N ALA A 183 45.00 -51.85 -5.38
CA ALA A 183 46.05 -52.30 -4.45
C ALA A 183 45.67 -53.63 -3.77
N SER A 184 44.41 -53.81 -3.40
CA SER A 184 43.92 -55.08 -2.83
C SER A 184 44.01 -56.23 -3.85
N GLY A 185 43.75 -55.97 -5.13
CA GLY A 185 43.93 -56.93 -6.22
C GLY A 185 45.39 -57.34 -6.44
N GLU A 186 46.31 -56.38 -6.37
CA GLU A 186 47.76 -56.64 -6.47
C GLU A 186 48.27 -57.44 -5.26
N LEU A 187 47.87 -57.08 -4.04
CA LEU A 187 48.22 -57.81 -2.82
C LEU A 187 47.69 -59.26 -2.87
N ASN A 188 46.47 -59.48 -3.36
CA ASN A 188 45.93 -60.82 -3.54
C ASN A 188 46.78 -61.63 -4.53
N THR A 189 47.21 -61.00 -5.63
CA THR A 189 48.08 -61.64 -6.63
C THR A 189 49.46 -62.00 -6.04
N GLN A 190 50.06 -61.12 -5.24
CA GLN A 190 51.34 -61.40 -4.56
C GLN A 190 51.20 -62.52 -3.51
N ALA A 191 50.10 -62.54 -2.76
CA ALA A 191 49.82 -63.60 -1.79
C ALA A 191 49.69 -64.97 -2.47
N ASP A 192 48.98 -65.04 -3.60
CA ASP A 192 48.90 -66.26 -4.42
C ASP A 192 50.27 -66.68 -4.96
N GLN A 193 51.11 -65.73 -5.37
CA GLN A 193 52.46 -66.02 -5.83
C GLN A 193 53.35 -66.57 -4.70
N MET A 194 53.32 -65.93 -3.52
CA MET A 194 54.03 -66.43 -2.33
C MET A 194 53.58 -67.84 -1.94
N LYS A 195 52.27 -68.11 -1.99
CA LYS A 195 51.70 -69.43 -1.71
C LYS A 195 52.27 -70.49 -2.67
N LYS A 196 52.27 -70.21 -3.99
CA LYS A 196 52.87 -71.11 -4.98
C LYS A 196 54.35 -71.38 -4.70
N THR A 197 55.13 -70.34 -4.40
CA THR A 197 56.55 -70.50 -4.08
C THR A 197 56.76 -71.33 -2.80
N ALA A 198 55.92 -71.15 -1.78
CA ALA A 198 55.97 -71.96 -0.56
C ALA A 198 55.62 -73.44 -0.83
N GLU A 199 54.61 -73.72 -1.66
CA GLU A 199 54.25 -75.07 -2.09
C GLU A 199 55.39 -75.75 -2.87
N GLU A 200 56.03 -75.03 -3.79
CA GLU A 200 57.21 -75.51 -4.54
C GLU A 200 58.38 -75.85 -3.60
N LEU A 201 58.71 -74.95 -2.66
CA LEU A 201 59.74 -75.20 -1.65
C LEU A 201 59.39 -76.41 -0.77
N MET A 202 58.13 -76.57 -0.39
CA MET A 202 57.68 -77.71 0.41
C MET A 202 57.82 -79.03 -0.36
N MET A 203 57.56 -79.04 -1.67
CA MET A 203 57.83 -80.21 -2.54
C MET A 203 59.33 -80.54 -2.63
N ILE A 204 60.20 -79.54 -2.66
CA ILE A 204 61.65 -79.76 -2.68
C ILE A 204 62.14 -80.34 -1.34
N VAL A 205 61.68 -79.77 -0.21
CA VAL A 205 62.12 -80.17 1.14
C VAL A 205 61.56 -81.54 1.56
N SER A 206 60.35 -81.90 1.12
CA SER A 206 59.76 -83.22 1.39
C SER A 206 60.35 -84.36 0.55
N GLY A 207 61.31 -84.06 -0.33
CA GLY A 207 62.02 -85.03 -1.15
C GLY A 207 61.14 -85.53 -2.29
N GLY A 208 61.35 -84.98 -3.50
CA GLY A 208 60.59 -85.35 -4.69
C GLY A 208 60.51 -86.87 -4.90
N VAL A 209 59.34 -87.45 -4.60
CA VAL A 209 59.04 -88.84 -4.94
C VAL A 209 58.81 -88.92 -6.45
N ARG A 210 59.91 -88.96 -7.20
CA ARG A 210 59.93 -89.45 -8.57
C ARG A 210 59.85 -90.97 -8.51
N ARG A 211 58.63 -91.52 -8.45
CA ARG A 211 58.42 -92.96 -8.63
C ARG A 211 58.63 -93.31 -10.11
N ARG A 212 59.88 -93.61 -10.47
CA ARG A 212 60.24 -94.30 -11.72
C ARG A 212 59.55 -95.67 -11.72
N SER A 213 58.49 -95.85 -12.49
CA SER A 213 58.03 -97.19 -12.87
C SER A 213 58.74 -97.58 -14.17
N ALA A 214 59.69 -98.51 -14.04
CA ALA A 214 60.33 -99.18 -15.16
C ALA A 214 59.29 -99.94 -16.01
N LYS A 215 59.51 -99.94 -17.34
CA LYS A 215 58.80 -100.82 -18.29
C LYS A 215 58.98 -102.30 -17.93
N PRO A 216 58.09 -103.16 -18.43
CA PRO A 216 58.59 -104.33 -19.16
C PRO A 216 57.99 -104.46 -20.56
N PHE A 217 58.81 -105.07 -21.41
CA PHE A 217 58.51 -105.64 -22.72
C PHE A 217 57.41 -106.72 -22.61
N LEU A 218 56.39 -106.62 -23.47
CA LEU A 218 56.06 -107.55 -24.57
C LEU A 218 54.84 -107.00 -25.32
#